data_AF-A0A7V4V6F3-F1
#
_entry.id   AF-A0A7V4V6F3-F1
#
_cell.length_a   1.000
_cell.length_b   1.000
_cell.length_c   1.000
_cell.angle_alpha   90.00
_cell.angle_beta   90.00
_cell.angle_gamma   90.00
#
_symmetry.space_group_name_H-M   'P 1'
#
loop_
_entity.id
_entity.type
_entity.pdbx_description
1 polymer ?
#
loop_
_entity_poly.entity_id
_entity_poly.type
_entity_poly.pdbx_seq_one_letter_code
_entity_poly.pdbx_strand_id
1 'polypeptide(L)'
;HVKITKDILSKIGFPTEYKEVIDIACLHHEFLDGSGYPYGLKNDQIPLLARILCIADIYDALISYDRPYKPPYSQQETIKILFKKLI
;
A
#
# COMPACT_ATOMS: atom_id res chain seq x y z
N HIS A 1 2.54 7.95 7.81
CA HIS A 1 2.05 9.08 6.97
C HIS A 1 0.57 9.00 6.67
N VAL A 2 0.00 7.81 6.45
CA VAL A 2 -1.40 7.62 6.01
C VAL A 2 -2.48 8.43 6.75
N LYS A 3 -2.36 8.64 8.07
CA LYS A 3 -3.31 9.50 8.82
C LYS A 3 -3.27 10.96 8.38
N ILE A 4 -2.06 11.51 8.22
CA ILE A 4 -1.85 12.87 7.72
C ILE A 4 -2.30 13.00 6.25
N THR A 5 -2.04 11.96 5.44
CA THR A 5 -2.56 11.88 4.07
C THR A 5 -4.08 12.02 4.05
N LYS A 6 -4.79 11.32 4.94
CA LYS A 6 -6.24 11.45 5.09
C LYS A 6 -6.66 12.89 5.39
N ASP A 7 -5.99 13.53 6.34
CA ASP A 7 -6.29 14.90 6.76
C ASP A 7 -6.08 15.92 5.64
N ILE A 8 -5.05 15.72 4.80
CA ILE A 8 -4.78 16.58 3.65
C ILE A 8 -5.79 16.33 2.53
N LEU A 9 -5.97 15.08 2.11
CA LEU A 9 -6.81 14.72 0.98
C LEU A 9 -8.30 15.01 1.25
N SER A 10 -8.75 14.90 2.51
CA SER A 10 -10.13 15.23 2.89
C SER A 10 -10.47 16.71 2.69
N LYS A 11 -9.48 17.60 2.58
CA LYS A 11 -9.69 19.04 2.35
C LYS A 11 -9.81 19.43 0.88
N ILE A 12 -9.46 18.54 -0.05
CA ILE A 12 -9.43 18.83 -1.49
C ILE A 12 -10.85 18.87 -2.08
N GLY A 13 -11.78 18.07 -1.54
CA GLY A 13 -13.15 17.97 -2.06
C GLY A 13 -13.19 17.29 -3.43
N PHE A 14 -12.73 16.04 -3.51
CA PHE A 14 -12.72 15.27 -4.76
C PHE A 14 -14.13 15.16 -5.38
N PRO A 15 -14.24 15.24 -6.72
CA PRO A 15 -15.49 14.94 -7.41
C PRO A 15 -15.82 13.45 -7.26
N THR A 16 -17.07 13.09 -7.56
CA THR A 16 -17.64 11.77 -7.21
C THR A 16 -16.83 10.62 -7.80
N GLU A 17 -16.30 10.80 -9.01
CA GLU A 17 -15.44 9.85 -9.73
C GLU A 17 -14.11 9.54 -9.02
N TYR A 18 -13.64 10.42 -8.12
CA TYR A 18 -12.37 10.28 -7.41
C TYR A 18 -12.52 10.15 -5.89
N LYS A 19 -13.75 9.92 -5.39
CA LYS A 19 -14.01 9.80 -3.94
C LYS A 19 -13.16 8.72 -3.25
N GLU A 20 -12.81 7.66 -3.97
CA GLU A 20 -12.06 6.51 -3.44
C GLU A 20 -10.55 6.79 -3.27
N VAL A 21 -10.03 7.87 -3.86
CA VAL A 21 -8.60 8.22 -3.79
C VAL A 21 -8.12 8.34 -2.35
N ILE A 22 -8.96 8.84 -1.45
CA ILE A 22 -8.63 8.97 -0.03
C ILE A 22 -8.40 7.58 0.58
N ASP A 23 -9.31 6.63 0.37
CA ASP A 23 -9.19 5.30 0.95
C ASP A 23 -8.02 4.52 0.35
N ILE A 24 -7.81 4.63 -0.97
CA ILE A 24 -6.66 4.02 -1.65
C ILE A 24 -5.34 4.51 -1.02
N ALA A 25 -5.20 5.83 -0.90
CA ALA A 25 -3.98 6.43 -0.36
C ALA A 25 -3.81 6.21 1.15
N CYS A 26 -4.88 6.05 1.92
CA CYS A 26 -4.78 5.89 3.37
C CYS A 26 -4.68 4.44 3.83
N LEU A 27 -5.07 3.49 2.98
CA LEU A 27 -5.12 2.06 3.33
C LEU A 27 -4.05 1.20 2.63
N HIS A 28 -3.16 1.78 1.81
CA HIS A 28 -2.10 1.01 1.12
C HIS A 28 -1.04 0.36 2.04
N HIS A 29 -1.08 0.60 3.36
CA HIS A 29 -0.26 -0.10 4.37
C HIS A 29 -1.03 -1.16 5.16
N GLU A 30 -2.29 -1.42 4.81
CA GLU A 30 -3.06 -2.56 5.35
C GLU A 30 -2.67 -3.86 4.64
N PHE A 31 -2.61 -4.97 5.38
CA PHE A 31 -2.24 -6.30 4.86
C PHE A 31 -3.39 -7.29 5.12
N LEU A 32 -3.52 -8.34 4.29
CA LEU A 32 -4.69 -9.23 4.34
C LEU A 32 -4.86 -9.95 5.69
N ASP A 33 -3.76 -10.21 6.40
CA ASP A 33 -3.72 -10.86 7.71
C ASP A 33 -4.09 -9.91 8.88
N GLY A 34 -4.17 -8.60 8.62
CA GLY A 34 -4.44 -7.54 9.60
C GLY A 34 -3.23 -7.08 10.40
N SER A 35 -2.01 -7.47 10.02
CA SER A 35 -0.77 -6.97 10.62
C SER A 35 -0.37 -5.57 10.12
N GLY A 36 -1.07 -5.09 9.09
CA GLY A 36 -0.93 -3.75 8.53
C GLY A 36 -1.50 -2.65 9.41
N TYR A 37 -1.46 -1.42 8.91
CA TYR A 37 -1.87 -0.21 9.63
C TYR A 37 -2.52 0.79 8.65
N PRO A 38 -3.35 1.74 9.12
CA PRO A 38 -3.49 2.20 10.51
C PRO A 38 -4.62 1.55 11.33
N TYR A 39 -5.46 0.70 10.75
CA TYR A 39 -6.66 0.15 11.37
C TYR A 39 -6.62 -1.37 11.58
N GLY A 40 -5.67 -2.08 10.96
CA GLY A 40 -5.54 -3.54 11.10
C GLY A 40 -6.67 -4.28 10.38
N LEU A 41 -7.05 -3.77 9.19
CA LEU A 41 -8.12 -4.33 8.37
C LEU A 41 -7.68 -5.67 7.79
N LYS A 42 -8.63 -6.57 7.54
CA LYS A 42 -8.39 -7.90 6.99
C LYS A 42 -9.15 -8.13 5.71
N ASN A 43 -8.54 -8.85 4.78
CA ASN A 43 -9.18 -9.36 3.57
C ASN A 43 -10.06 -8.30 2.85
N ASP A 44 -11.37 -8.53 2.79
CA ASP A 44 -12.33 -7.70 2.07
C ASP A 44 -12.71 -6.41 2.78
N GLN A 45 -12.19 -6.19 3.99
CA GLN A 45 -12.26 -4.87 4.63
C GLN A 45 -11.33 -3.86 3.94
N ILE A 46 -10.35 -4.34 3.15
CA ILE A 46 -9.40 -3.49 2.41
C ILE A 46 -9.90 -3.32 0.97
N PRO A 47 -10.12 -2.08 0.49
CA PRO A 47 -10.53 -1.84 -0.89
C PRO A 47 -9.56 -2.47 -1.90
N LEU A 48 -10.09 -3.00 -3.01
CA LEU A 48 -9.29 -3.65 -4.04
C LEU A 48 -8.12 -2.78 -4.52
N LEU A 49 -8.39 -1.51 -4.82
CA LEU A 49 -7.37 -0.59 -5.30
C LEU A 49 -6.29 -0.28 -4.25
N ALA A 50 -6.62 -0.30 -2.95
CA ALA A 50 -5.62 -0.18 -1.88
C ALA A 50 -4.72 -1.42 -1.81
N ARG A 51 -5.27 -2.62 -1.99
CA ARG A 51 -4.49 -3.87 -2.08
C ARG A 51 -3.54 -3.87 -3.28
N ILE A 52 -4.01 -3.41 -4.43
CA ILE A 52 -3.17 -3.28 -5.65
C ILE A 52 -2.05 -2.27 -5.41
N LEU A 53 -2.36 -1.09 -4.85
CA LEU A 53 -1.36 -0.07 -4.55
C LEU A 53 -0.31 -0.57 -3.54
N CYS A 54 -0.73 -1.30 -2.50
CA CYS A 54 0.16 -1.91 -1.53
C CYS A 54 1.20 -2.85 -2.20
N ILE A 55 0.73 -3.74 -3.08
CA ILE A 55 1.61 -4.65 -3.83
C ILE A 55 2.58 -3.86 -4.71
N ALA A 56 2.08 -2.86 -5.43
CA ALA A 56 2.89 -2.04 -6.32
C ALA A 56 3.99 -1.27 -5.57
N ASP A 57 3.64 -0.62 -4.45
CA ASP A 57 4.56 0.14 -3.61
C ASP A 57 5.68 -0.75 -3.03
N ILE A 58 5.32 -1.92 -2.49
CA ILE A 58 6.29 -2.87 -1.95
C ILE A 58 7.17 -3.46 -3.05
N TYR A 59 6.59 -3.82 -4.21
CA TYR A 59 7.34 -4.39 -5.32
C TYR A 59 8.41 -3.41 -5.81
N ASP A 60 8.01 -2.17 -6.12
CA ASP A 60 8.91 -1.11 -6.60
C ASP A 60 10.03 -0.84 -5.59
N ALA A 61 9.67 -0.75 -4.31
CA ALA A 61 10.62 -0.56 -3.21
C ALA A 61 11.69 -1.67 -3.11
N LEU A 62 11.37 -2.90 -3.52
CA LEU A 62 12.27 -4.05 -3.43
C LEU A 62 13.18 -4.19 -4.65
N ILE A 63 12.72 -3.78 -5.84
CA ILE A 63 13.49 -3.90 -7.09
C ILE A 63 14.27 -2.63 -7.46
N SER A 64 14.05 -1.51 -6.76
CA SER A 64 14.67 -0.25 -7.12
C SER A 64 16.18 -0.21 -6.86
N TYR A 65 16.93 0.27 -7.86
CA TYR A 65 18.38 0.41 -7.84
C TYR A 65 18.88 1.65 -7.07
N ASP A 66 18.00 2.62 -6.82
CA ASP A 66 18.33 3.93 -6.28
C ASP A 66 18.39 3.98 -4.74
N ARG A 67 18.12 2.86 -4.05
CA ARG A 67 18.15 2.79 -2.59
C ARG A 67 19.59 2.54 -2.09
N PRO A 68 20.27 3.55 -1.49
CA PRO A 68 21.72 3.48 -1.23
C PRO A 68 22.13 2.44 -0.18
N TYR A 69 21.16 1.94 0.60
CA TYR A 69 21.42 1.03 1.72
C TYR A 69 21.14 -0.44 1.39
N LYS A 70 20.69 -0.76 0.17
CA LYS A 70 20.32 -2.13 -0.18
C LYS A 70 20.37 -2.37 -1.69
N PRO A 71 21.08 -3.40 -2.16
CA PRO A 71 20.98 -3.79 -3.56
C PRO A 71 19.53 -4.23 -3.87
N PRO A 72 19.06 -4.03 -5.12
CA PRO A 72 17.74 -4.49 -5.52
C PRO A 72 17.64 -6.01 -5.43
N TYR A 73 16.47 -6.48 -5.05
CA TYR A 73 16.13 -7.89 -5.11
C TYR A 73 15.86 -8.33 -6.55
N SER A 74 16.12 -9.60 -6.84
CA SER A 74 15.60 -10.22 -8.05
C SER A 74 14.07 -10.30 -8.01
N GLN A 75 13.45 -10.39 -9.19
CA GLN A 75 11.99 -10.56 -9.30
C GLN A 75 11.48 -11.75 -8.48
N GLN A 76 12.21 -12.87 -8.48
CA GLN A 76 11.83 -14.08 -7.74
C GLN A 76 11.85 -13.87 -6.23
N GLU A 77 12.86 -13.16 -5.70
CA GLU A 77 12.95 -12.84 -4.28
C GLU A 77 11.83 -11.87 -3.88
N THR A 78 11.58 -10.85 -4.70
CA THR A 78 10.50 -9.87 -4.47
C THR A 78 9.14 -10.57 -4.40
N ILE A 79 8.83 -11.47 -5.33
CA ILE A 79 7.58 -12.24 -5.31
C ILE A 79 7.49 -13.09 -4.03
N LYS A 80 8.56 -13.80 -3.64
CA LYS A 80 8.59 -14.58 -2.38
C LYS A 80 8.32 -13.70 -1.15
N ILE A 81 8.90 -12.50 -1.10
CA ILE A 81 8.69 -11.55 -0.01
C ILE A 81 7.24 -11.07 0.03
N LEU A 82 6.66 -10.72 -1.13
CA LEU A 82 5.27 -10.29 -1.24
C LEU A 82 4.30 -11.37 -0.75
N PHE A 83 4.47 -12.61 -1.21
CA PHE A 83 3.65 -13.74 -0.75
C PHE A 83 3.71 -13.94 0.76
N LYS A 84 4.89 -13.76 1.39
CA LYS A 84 5.05 -13.91 2.84
C LYS A 84 4.50 -12.73 3.65
N LYS A 85 4.47 -11.52 3.08
CA LYS A 85 4.05 -10.29 3.78
C LYS A 85 2.57 -10.02 3.65
N LEU A 86 1.95 -10.47 2.57
CA LEU A 86 0.59 -10.10 2.20
C LEU A 86 -0.43 -11.23 2.39
N ILE A 87 0.04 -12.47 2.62
CA ILE A 87 -0.77 -13.67 2.84
C ILE A 87 -0.24 -14.37 4.10
#